data_AF-A0A2E9BZZ9-F1
#
_entry.id   AF-A0A2E9BZZ9-F1
#
_cell.length_a   1.000
_cell.length_b   1.000
_cell.length_c   1.000
_cell.angle_alpha   90.00
_cell.angle_beta   90.00
_cell.angle_gamma   90.00
#
_symmetry.space_group_name_H-M   'P 1'
#
loop_
_entity.id
_entity.type
_entity.pdbx_description
1 polymer ?
#
loop_
_entity_poly.entity_id
_entity_poly.type
_entity_poly.pdbx_seq_one_letter_code
_entity_poly.pdbx_strand_id
1 'polypeptide(L)'
;MMVHDEKDPAAAAWILRFAQPLTRENDDTREATPATTPAPLAGLRFAVKDNIDVAGVPTTAACPAFDRLPAAHAAVVRRLLDAGASLLGKTNLDQFACGLNGTRSPYGEVGNAFDASYVSGG
;
A
#
# COMPACT_ATOMS: atom_id res chain seq x y z
N MET A 1 -7.89 -15.71 -4.41
CA MET A 1 -8.10 -16.39 -3.12
C MET A 1 -7.35 -15.59 -2.07
N MET A 2 -8.07 -14.93 -1.15
CA MET A 2 -7.47 -14.13 -0.08
C MET A 2 -6.82 -15.08 0.93
N VAL A 3 -5.61 -14.75 1.38
CA VAL A 3 -4.94 -15.46 2.49
C VAL A 3 -4.83 -14.47 3.64
N HIS A 4 -5.85 -14.42 4.49
CA HIS A 4 -5.72 -13.80 5.80
C HIS A 4 -5.20 -14.90 6.75
N ASP A 5 -3.96 -14.79 7.20
CA ASP A 5 -3.48 -15.57 8.33
C ASP A 5 -3.96 -14.84 9.60
N GLU A 6 -5.05 -15.32 10.21
CA GLU A 6 -5.67 -14.72 11.41
C GLU A 6 -4.71 -14.64 12.62
N LYS A 7 -3.51 -15.22 12.54
CA LYS A 7 -2.49 -15.19 13.59
C LYS A 7 -1.33 -14.23 13.36
N ASP A 8 -1.28 -13.52 12.22
CA ASP A 8 -0.24 -12.52 11.99
C ASP A 8 -0.60 -11.20 12.70
N PRO A 9 0.10 -10.80 13.79
CA PRO A 9 -0.17 -9.54 14.47
C PRO A 9 0.05 -8.32 13.56
N ALA A 10 0.79 -8.47 12.45
CA ALA A 10 0.97 -7.42 11.45
C ALA A 10 -0.16 -7.39 10.40
N ALA A 11 -1.14 -8.29 10.44
CA ALA A 11 -2.25 -8.34 9.48
C ALA A 11 -3.03 -7.01 9.45
N ALA A 12 -3.28 -6.41 10.63
CA ALA A 12 -4.00 -5.15 10.76
C ALA A 12 -3.25 -3.97 10.11
N ALA A 13 -1.93 -4.06 9.89
CA ALA A 13 -1.17 -3.02 9.20
C ALA A 13 -1.48 -2.94 7.70
N TRP A 14 -2.20 -3.91 7.14
CA TRP A 14 -2.55 -4.00 5.73
C TRP A 14 -4.07 -3.87 5.52
N ILE A 15 -4.47 -3.01 4.60
CA ILE A 15 -5.81 -3.07 4.00
C ILE A 15 -5.78 -4.08 2.85
N LEU A 16 -4.71 -4.08 2.06
CA LEU A 16 -4.52 -5.02 0.97
C LEU A 16 -3.05 -5.37 0.83
N ARG A 17 -2.73 -6.65 0.90
CA ARG A 17 -1.38 -7.17 0.61
C ARG A 17 -1.43 -8.01 -0.66
N PHE A 18 -0.55 -7.72 -1.62
CA PHE A 18 -0.54 -8.44 -2.88
C PHE A 18 0.07 -9.83 -2.72
N ALA A 19 -0.45 -10.81 -3.46
CA ALA A 19 0.15 -12.14 -3.52
C ALA A 19 1.54 -12.12 -4.16
N GLN A 20 1.73 -11.22 -5.14
CA GLN A 20 3.02 -10.91 -5.74
C GLN A 20 3.20 -9.39 -5.78
N PRO A 21 4.41 -8.87 -5.52
CA PRO A 21 4.65 -7.44 -5.62
C PRO A 21 4.35 -6.89 -7.02
N LEU A 22 3.75 -5.70 -7.08
CA LEU A 22 3.68 -4.92 -8.31
C LEU A 22 5.07 -4.33 -8.58
N THR A 23 5.62 -4.60 -9.74
CA THR A 23 6.92 -4.14 -10.22
C THR A 23 6.72 -3.31 -11.47
N ARG A 24 7.80 -2.74 -12.00
CA ARG A 24 7.77 -2.03 -13.27
C ARG A 24 7.38 -2.95 -14.43
N GLU A 25 7.79 -4.22 -14.38
CA GLU A 25 7.66 -5.19 -15.45
C GLU A 25 6.25 -5.77 -15.59
N ASN A 26 5.49 -5.85 -14.49
CA ASN A 26 4.12 -6.39 -14.46
C ASN A 26 3.06 -5.30 -14.27
N ASP A 27 3.42 -4.04 -14.49
CA ASP A 27 2.50 -2.90 -14.44
C ASP A 27 1.92 -2.61 -15.84
N ASP A 28 0.65 -2.98 -16.02
CA ASP A 28 -0.09 -2.82 -17.28
C ASP A 28 -0.30 -1.35 -17.70
N THR A 29 -0.09 -0.40 -16.78
CA THR A 29 -0.25 1.04 -17.06
C THR A 29 1.03 1.71 -17.55
N ARG A 30 2.10 0.93 -17.71
CA ARG A 30 3.39 1.43 -18.15
C ARG A 30 3.36 1.75 -19.65
N GLU A 31 3.76 2.96 -20.02
CA GLU A 31 4.13 3.25 -21.40
C GLU A 31 5.40 2.49 -21.78
N ALA A 32 5.46 1.97 -23.01
CA ALA A 32 6.61 1.26 -23.56
C ALA A 32 7.81 2.21 -23.78
N THR A 33 8.42 2.67 -22.69
CA THR A 33 9.67 3.41 -22.70
C THR A 33 10.83 2.41 -22.51
N PRO A 34 11.91 2.51 -23.30
CA PRO A 34 13.10 1.70 -23.09
C PRO A 34 13.61 1.90 -21.67
N ALA A 35 14.13 0.83 -21.06
CA ALA A 35 14.69 0.90 -19.71
C ALA A 35 15.95 1.78 -19.75
N THR A 36 15.79 3.08 -19.52
CA THR A 36 16.93 3.98 -19.31
C THR A 36 17.55 3.61 -17.97
N THR A 37 18.80 3.14 -17.99
CA THR A 37 19.67 2.90 -16.83
C THR A 37 19.74 4.16 -15.93
N PRO A 38 19.88 4.08 -14.59
CA PRO A 38 19.81 2.94 -13.68
C PRO A 38 18.45 2.82 -12.95
N ALA A 39 18.19 1.66 -12.35
CA ALA A 39 17.11 1.40 -11.40
C ALA A 39 17.66 1.49 -9.96
N PRO A 40 17.79 2.70 -9.38
CA PRO A 40 18.52 2.90 -8.12
C PRO A 40 17.87 2.23 -6.91
N LEU A 41 16.59 1.86 -7.01
CA LEU A 41 15.84 1.17 -5.97
C LEU A 41 15.54 -0.29 -6.34
N ALA A 42 16.21 -0.84 -7.36
CA ALA A 42 16.07 -2.24 -7.74
C ALA A 42 16.28 -3.17 -6.54
N GLY A 43 15.35 -4.11 -6.35
CA GLY A 43 15.36 -5.05 -5.24
C GLY A 43 14.81 -4.52 -3.92
N LEU A 44 14.56 -3.21 -3.79
CA LEU A 44 13.87 -2.65 -2.64
C LEU A 44 12.35 -2.84 -2.75
N ARG A 45 11.71 -2.89 -1.60
CA ARG A 45 10.26 -3.06 -1.45
C ARG A 45 9.66 -1.87 -0.72
N PHE A 46 8.46 -1.49 -1.12
CA PHE A 46 7.70 -0.45 -0.43
C PHE A 46 6.23 -0.85 -0.28
N ALA A 47 5.54 -0.17 0.63
CA ALA A 47 4.08 -0.20 0.77
C ALA A 47 3.57 1.24 0.70
N VAL A 48 2.30 1.42 0.34
CA VAL A 48 1.71 2.77 0.24
C VAL A 48 0.52 2.89 1.16
N LYS A 49 0.35 4.05 1.80
CA LYS A 49 -0.84 4.37 2.59
C LYS A 49 -2.07 4.25 1.70
N ASP A 50 -3.17 3.67 2.20
CA ASP A 50 -4.32 3.35 1.33
C ASP A 50 -5.04 4.55 0.72
N ASN A 51 -4.74 5.77 1.17
CA ASN A 51 -5.18 7.01 0.53
C ASN A 51 -4.29 7.47 -0.65
N ILE A 52 -3.29 6.67 -1.05
CA ILE A 52 -2.41 6.91 -2.20
C ILE A 52 -2.82 5.98 -3.35
N ASP A 53 -3.04 6.55 -4.53
CA ASP A 53 -3.51 5.81 -5.69
C ASP A 53 -2.48 4.87 -6.31
N VAL A 54 -2.96 3.68 -6.64
CA VAL A 54 -2.27 2.65 -7.43
C VAL A 54 -3.27 2.18 -8.47
N ALA A 55 -2.97 2.39 -9.74
CA ALA A 55 -3.84 2.05 -10.87
C ALA A 55 -4.32 0.60 -10.79
N GLY A 56 -5.63 0.40 -11.01
CA GLY A 56 -6.24 -0.93 -10.97
C GLY A 56 -6.32 -1.56 -9.58
N VAL A 57 -5.93 -0.84 -8.52
CA VAL A 57 -6.01 -1.31 -7.13
C VAL A 57 -6.92 -0.36 -6.34
N PRO A 58 -7.91 -0.88 -5.57
CA PRO A 58 -8.78 -0.03 -4.77
C PRO A 58 -8.01 0.93 -3.86
N THR A 59 -8.47 2.18 -3.82
CA THR A 59 -8.10 3.21 -2.84
C THR A 59 -9.34 3.49 -2.01
N THR A 60 -9.32 3.17 -0.72
CA THR A 60 -10.48 3.33 0.17
C THR A 60 -10.30 4.45 1.18
N ALA A 61 -9.06 4.85 1.47
CA ALA A 61 -8.72 5.71 2.60
C ALA A 61 -9.32 5.17 3.93
N ALA A 62 -9.27 3.84 4.10
CA ALA A 62 -9.92 3.08 5.16
C ALA A 62 -11.46 3.23 5.24
N CYS A 63 -12.11 3.78 4.21
CA CYS A 63 -13.56 3.94 4.12
C CYS A 63 -14.11 3.11 2.95
N PRO A 64 -14.59 1.88 3.18
CA PRO A 64 -15.11 1.01 2.12
C PRO A 64 -16.24 1.64 1.30
N ALA A 65 -17.06 2.50 1.91
CA ALA A 65 -18.15 3.21 1.22
C ALA A 65 -17.67 4.34 0.29
N PHE A 66 -16.38 4.68 0.33
CA PHE A 66 -15.72 5.67 -0.51
C PHE A 66 -14.70 5.02 -1.46
N ASP A 67 -14.76 3.71 -1.66
CA ASP A 67 -13.79 3.04 -2.51
C ASP A 67 -13.81 3.59 -3.95
N ARG A 68 -12.63 3.66 -4.54
CA ARG A 68 -12.48 3.98 -5.97
C ARG A 68 -11.38 3.14 -6.58
N LEU A 69 -11.54 2.88 -7.88
CA LEU A 69 -10.54 2.22 -8.70
C LEU A 69 -9.83 3.27 -9.58
N PRO A 70 -8.67 3.79 -9.16
CA PRO A 70 -7.95 4.79 -9.94
C PRO A 70 -7.43 4.20 -11.26
N ALA A 71 -7.51 5.00 -12.33
CA ALA A 71 -6.99 4.62 -13.65
C ALA A 71 -5.47 4.85 -13.79
N ALA A 72 -4.86 5.61 -12.87
CA ALA A 72 -3.45 5.94 -12.90
C ALA A 72 -2.83 5.90 -11.50
N HIS A 73 -1.54 5.58 -11.43
CA HIS A 73 -0.75 5.68 -10.20
C HIS A 73 -0.64 7.13 -9.75
N ALA A 74 -0.60 7.36 -8.44
CA ALA A 74 -0.10 8.61 -7.91
C ALA A 74 1.36 8.83 -8.37
N ALA A 75 1.77 10.08 -8.55
CA ALA A 75 3.10 10.41 -9.08
C ALA A 75 4.26 9.78 -8.27
N VAL A 76 4.12 9.68 -6.95
CA VAL A 76 5.12 9.03 -6.09
C VAL A 76 5.23 7.53 -6.34
N VAL A 77 4.10 6.84 -6.57
CA VAL A 77 4.06 5.41 -6.87
C VAL A 77 4.72 5.15 -8.22
N ARG A 78 4.38 5.94 -9.24
CA ARG A 78 5.01 5.87 -10.56
C ARG A 78 6.53 6.01 -10.46
N ARG A 79 7.01 7.04 -9.76
CA ARG A 79 8.45 7.29 -9.59
C ARG A 79 9.19 6.15 -8.88
N LEU A 80 8.57 5.54 -7.86
CA LEU A 80 9.18 4.41 -7.14
C LEU A 80 9.26 3.17 -8.02
N LEU A 81 8.20 2.85 -8.78
CA LEU A 81 8.19 1.74 -9.73
C LEU A 81 9.21 1.97 -10.85
N ASP A 82 9.26 3.17 -11.44
CA ASP A 82 10.22 3.52 -12.50
C ASP A 82 11.68 3.43 -12.02
N ALA A 83 11.92 3.74 -10.73
CA ALA A 83 13.22 3.58 -10.07
C ALA A 83 13.57 2.11 -9.73
N GLY A 84 12.67 1.15 -10.01
CA GLY A 84 12.87 -0.30 -9.83
C GLY A 84 12.42 -0.87 -8.49
N ALA A 85 11.78 -0.09 -7.62
CA ALA A 85 11.23 -0.61 -6.38
C ALA A 85 9.97 -1.45 -6.65
N SER A 86 9.68 -2.42 -5.79
CA SER A 86 8.48 -3.27 -5.89
C SER A 86 7.46 -2.92 -4.79
N LEU A 87 6.20 -2.72 -5.17
CA LEU A 87 5.10 -2.41 -4.27
C LEU A 87 4.47 -3.68 -3.69
N LEU A 88 4.37 -3.76 -2.37
CA LEU A 88 3.79 -4.90 -1.65
C LEU A 88 2.27 -4.81 -1.43
N GLY A 89 1.71 -3.60 -1.44
CA GLY A 89 0.28 -3.41 -1.18
C GLY A 89 -0.06 -2.06 -0.54
N LYS A 90 -1.29 -1.98 -0.03
CA LYS A 90 -1.91 -0.82 0.62
C LYS A 90 -1.93 -1.00 2.14
N THR A 91 -1.30 -0.09 2.87
CA THR A 91 -1.26 -0.11 4.34
C THR A 91 -2.51 0.54 4.94
N ASN A 92 -2.84 0.10 6.14
CA ASN A 92 -3.95 0.63 6.92
C ASN A 92 -3.69 2.07 7.39
N LEU A 93 -4.75 2.75 7.80
CA LEU A 93 -4.78 4.13 8.30
C LEU A 93 -6.09 4.41 9.03
N ASP A 94 -6.12 5.47 9.83
CA ASP A 94 -7.38 6.07 10.25
C ASP A 94 -8.16 6.61 9.06
N GLN A 95 -9.49 6.45 9.07
CA GLN A 95 -10.36 6.87 7.99
C GLN A 95 -10.09 8.30 7.53
N PHE A 96 -9.90 8.46 6.22
CA PHE A 96 -9.58 9.74 5.56
C PHE A 96 -8.33 10.45 6.10
N ALA A 97 -7.44 9.73 6.80
CA ALA A 97 -6.34 10.30 7.57
C ALA A 97 -6.79 11.31 8.64
N CYS A 98 -8.01 11.14 9.18
CA CYS A 98 -8.59 11.99 10.23
C CYS A 98 -8.49 11.36 11.63
N GLY A 99 -7.37 10.69 11.91
CA GLY A 99 -7.02 10.20 13.25
C GLY A 99 -5.51 10.32 13.48
N LEU A 100 -5.10 10.18 14.74
CA LEU A 100 -3.72 10.43 15.20
C LEU A 100 -3.10 9.20 15.87
N ASN A 101 -3.80 8.06 15.87
CA ASN A 101 -3.40 6.90 16.66
C ASN A 101 -3.63 5.54 15.99
N GLY A 102 -4.26 5.46 14.82
CA GLY A 102 -4.39 4.22 14.06
C GLY A 102 -5.46 3.27 14.59
N THR A 103 -6.42 3.76 15.39
CA THR A 103 -7.49 2.96 15.99
C THR A 103 -8.88 3.20 15.38
N ARG A 104 -8.99 4.08 14.39
CA ARG A 104 -10.25 4.45 13.70
C ARG A 104 -10.31 3.88 12.27
N SER A 105 -9.85 2.65 12.12
CA SER A 105 -9.96 1.88 10.88
C SER A 105 -10.96 0.74 11.03
N PRO A 106 -11.88 0.53 10.07
CA PRO A 106 -12.73 -0.66 10.06
C PRO A 106 -11.95 -1.95 9.76
N TYR A 107 -10.67 -1.85 9.41
CA TYR A 107 -9.77 -2.98 9.15
C TYR A 107 -8.98 -3.42 10.41
N GLY A 108 -9.31 -2.84 11.57
CA GLY A 108 -8.68 -3.15 12.85
C GLY A 108 -7.66 -2.11 13.29
N GLU A 109 -7.37 -2.14 14.59
CA GLU A 109 -6.39 -1.27 15.23
C GLU A 109 -4.97 -1.75 14.94
N VAL A 110 -4.08 -0.83 14.59
CA VAL A 110 -2.66 -1.15 14.35
C VAL A 110 -1.87 -0.92 15.62
N GLY A 111 -1.31 -1.99 16.18
CA GLY A 111 -0.40 -1.91 17.33
C GLY A 111 0.95 -1.30 16.96
N ASN A 112 1.63 -0.69 17.92
CA ASN A 112 3.00 -0.23 17.75
C ASN A 112 3.94 -1.42 17.46
N ALA A 113 4.89 -1.24 16.54
CA ALA A 113 5.80 -2.30 16.11
C ALA A 113 6.79 -2.76 17.21
N PHE A 114 7.05 -1.93 18.21
CA PHE A 114 7.94 -2.27 19.33
C PHE A 114 7.18 -2.88 20.51
N ASP A 115 5.95 -2.42 20.76
CA ASP A 115 5.10 -2.92 21.85
C ASP A 115 3.61 -2.74 21.49
N ALA A 116 2.95 -3.86 21.17
CA ALA A 116 1.57 -3.88 20.70
C ALA A 116 0.53 -3.39 21.74
N SER A 117 0.93 -3.18 23.01
CA SER A 117 0.07 -2.52 24.01
C SER A 117 -0.10 -1.02 23.78
N TYR A 118 0.73 -0.42 22.92
CA TYR A 118 0.67 0.99 22.52
C TYR A 118 0.14 1.16 21.10
N VAL A 119 -0.37 2.36 20.81
CA VAL A 119 -0.85 2.78 19.50
C VAL A 119 0.29 2.92 18.48
N SER A 120 0.01 2.68 17.19
CA SER A 120 0.98 2.89 16.12
C SER A 120 1.25 4.38 15.80
N GLY A 121 0.33 5.27 16.18
CA GLY A 121 0.26 6.65 15.66
C GLY A 121 -0.68 6.77 14.46
N GLY A 122 -0.79 7.95 13.83
CA GLY A 122 -1.72 8.22 12.72
C GLY A 122 -1.19 9.19 11.66
#